data_AF-A0A956GLA8-F1
#
_entry.id   AF-A0A956GLA8-F1
#
_cell.length_a   1.000
_cell.length_b   1.000
_cell.length_c   1.000
_cell.angle_alpha   90.00
_cell.angle_beta   90.00
_cell.angle_gamma   90.00
#
_symmetry.space_group_name_H-M   'P 1'
#
loop_
_entity.id
_entity.type
_entity.pdbx_description
1 polymer ?
#
loop_
_entity_poly.entity_id
_entity_poly.type
_entity_poly.pdbx_seq_one_letter_code
_entity_poly.pdbx_strand_id
1 'polypeptide(L)'
;MTGRSASPTAAPLARAALALAGAVAVTAIAGCGPDADHFRIQFNLERGDGATCPSDSCENIPLACDAMVLLRILDVADGQPLYSQCERIDGGGNLCTLGQLDVSGIDPLPNTMVEIQMAAWPADEVGGECPDVSFTRDGAPLQIDSQQPTPAIAGRAYFEVGSGEVAPVTLACVDVPALDADACKVPPTVMVTAIVDDFDIGVSVPPSLAQFLDVRVGEPVQGAGTWVLDTAATTKLDSTQVAPVPIWQQPADAMIMFDHFACIQVEHTTELERSATVTCQPVTADVEQVSATGWLVDRSTLDQVRQALGLASLPPLGLVLGRVLDHLGQPAEGVVVSATPAAGTNIYYLSDDLTTTDGITATQSSGLFVSVDAPFPTTWTAEATDGRVQNEVGTGGQLEGKVTVVILRLAEPAKAP
;
A
#
# COMPACT_ATOMS: atom_id res chain seq x y z
N MET A 1 55.71 47.32 -3.28
CA MET A 1 56.11 48.06 -4.51
C MET A 1 56.01 47.10 -5.68
N THR A 2 55.54 47.57 -6.85
CA THR A 2 55.74 47.00 -8.22
C THR A 2 55.52 45.48 -8.45
N GLY A 3 54.64 45.03 -9.36
CA GLY A 3 53.71 45.74 -10.26
C GLY A 3 52.93 44.78 -11.20
N ARG A 4 52.03 45.37 -12.02
CA ARG A 4 51.65 45.08 -13.44
C ARG A 4 52.11 43.72 -14.03
N SER A 5 51.38 42.97 -14.86
CA SER A 5 50.18 43.17 -15.71
C SER A 5 49.80 41.80 -16.34
N ALA A 6 48.71 41.52 -17.08
CA ALA A 6 47.48 42.23 -17.52
C ALA A 6 46.43 41.17 -18.01
N SER A 7 45.20 41.58 -18.33
CA SER A 7 44.18 40.72 -18.98
C SER A 7 44.49 40.44 -20.47
N PRO A 8 43.91 39.37 -21.07
CA PRO A 8 42.70 39.64 -21.85
C PRO A 8 41.58 38.59 -21.76
N THR A 9 40.42 39.06 -22.19
CA THR A 9 39.11 38.47 -22.45
C THR A 9 39.10 37.10 -23.16
N ALA A 10 38.22 36.20 -22.70
CA ALA A 10 37.60 35.15 -23.52
C ALA A 10 36.20 34.82 -22.96
N ALA A 11 35.18 34.72 -23.81
CA ALA A 11 33.81 34.41 -23.43
C ALA A 11 33.53 32.89 -23.54
N PRO A 12 32.67 32.31 -22.69
CA PRO A 12 32.06 31.01 -22.96
C PRO A 12 30.69 31.17 -23.65
N LEU A 13 30.58 30.48 -24.78
CA LEU A 13 29.39 30.29 -25.60
C LEU A 13 28.15 29.83 -24.81
N ALA A 14 26.98 30.25 -25.28
CA ALA A 14 25.70 29.69 -24.87
C ALA A 14 25.67 28.17 -25.16
N ARG A 15 25.29 27.37 -24.15
CA ARG A 15 24.90 25.97 -24.35
C ARG A 15 23.38 25.91 -24.47
N ALA A 16 22.87 25.87 -25.70
CA ALA A 16 21.55 25.32 -25.94
C ALA A 16 21.63 23.80 -25.72
N ALA A 17 21.06 23.31 -24.64
CA ALA A 17 20.91 21.88 -24.42
C ALA A 17 19.75 21.38 -25.27
N LEU A 18 20.06 20.72 -26.39
CA LEU A 18 19.07 20.02 -27.19
C LEU A 18 18.68 18.73 -26.45
N ALA A 19 17.65 18.81 -25.61
CA ALA A 19 17.07 17.64 -24.99
C ALA A 19 16.31 16.85 -26.06
N LEU A 20 16.90 15.75 -26.56
CA LEU A 20 16.13 14.73 -27.26
C LEU A 20 15.21 14.05 -26.23
N ALA A 21 13.96 14.52 -26.17
CA ALA A 21 12.91 13.81 -25.48
C ALA A 21 12.55 12.54 -26.29
N GLY A 22 12.63 11.38 -25.65
CA GLY A 22 12.09 10.16 -26.22
C GLY A 22 10.57 10.19 -26.11
N ALA A 23 9.87 10.44 -27.22
CA ALA A 23 8.43 10.24 -27.27
C ALA A 23 8.13 8.74 -27.24
N VAL A 24 7.42 8.28 -26.22
CA VAL A 24 6.88 6.91 -26.17
C VAL A 24 5.58 6.90 -26.97
N ALA A 25 5.61 6.23 -28.12
CA ALA A 25 4.47 6.11 -29.01
C ALA A 25 3.55 4.97 -28.56
N VAL A 26 2.34 5.29 -28.11
CA VAL A 26 1.27 4.30 -27.98
C VAL A 26 0.53 4.22 -29.30
N THR A 27 0.43 3.03 -29.89
CA THR A 27 -0.05 2.84 -31.26
C THR A 27 -1.20 1.85 -31.31
N ALA A 28 -2.40 2.34 -31.62
CA ALA A 28 -3.52 1.46 -31.96
C ALA A 28 -3.23 0.74 -33.28
N ILE A 29 -3.44 -0.58 -33.32
CA ILE A 29 -3.12 -1.41 -34.49
C ILE A 29 -4.38 -1.62 -35.33
N ALA A 30 -4.59 -0.74 -36.30
CA ALA A 30 -5.33 -1.12 -37.51
C ALA A 30 -4.47 -2.14 -38.31
N GLY A 31 -5.13 -3.10 -38.97
CA GLY A 31 -4.47 -4.26 -39.58
C GLY A 31 -3.45 -3.93 -40.68
N CYS A 32 -2.43 -4.79 -40.84
CA CYS A 32 -1.29 -4.54 -41.72
C CYS A 32 -1.53 -4.93 -43.19
N GLY A 33 -1.44 -3.95 -44.08
CA GLY A 33 -1.25 -4.12 -45.52
C GLY A 33 -0.73 -2.80 -46.14
N PRO A 34 0.11 -2.82 -47.19
CA PRO A 34 0.62 -1.61 -47.85
C PRO A 34 -0.40 -1.01 -48.85
N ASP A 35 -1.68 -1.15 -48.55
CA ASP A 35 -2.78 -0.54 -49.28
C ASP A 35 -3.04 0.85 -48.69
N ALA A 36 -3.37 1.84 -49.53
CA ALA A 36 -3.39 3.27 -49.16
C ALA A 36 -4.52 3.67 -48.18
N ASP A 37 -5.28 2.68 -47.70
CA ASP A 37 -6.54 2.82 -46.99
C ASP A 37 -6.40 2.46 -45.48
N HIS A 38 -5.19 2.11 -45.03
CA HIS A 38 -4.88 1.74 -43.64
C HIS A 38 -3.77 2.62 -43.03
N PHE A 39 -4.03 3.17 -41.84
CA PHE A 39 -3.03 3.86 -41.01
C PHE A 39 -3.29 3.56 -39.53
N ARG A 40 -2.26 3.74 -38.69
CA ARG A 40 -2.35 3.62 -37.23
C ARG A 40 -2.54 4.99 -36.59
N ILE A 41 -3.36 5.08 -35.55
CA ILE A 41 -3.45 6.29 -34.72
C ILE A 41 -2.37 6.18 -33.63
N GLN A 42 -1.55 7.23 -33.51
CA GLN A 42 -0.58 7.38 -32.43
C GLN A 42 -0.98 8.56 -31.55
N PHE A 43 -1.27 8.29 -30.29
CA PHE A 43 -1.54 9.34 -29.30
C PHE A 43 -0.23 9.87 -28.72
N ASN A 44 -0.09 11.20 -28.70
CA ASN A 44 1.03 11.93 -28.09
C ASN A 44 0.47 12.86 -27.00
N LEU A 45 1.22 13.13 -25.94
CA LEU A 45 0.76 13.97 -24.82
C LEU A 45 1.28 15.40 -24.96
N GLU A 46 0.40 16.39 -24.79
CA GLU A 46 0.69 17.81 -24.99
C GLU A 46 1.67 18.37 -23.94
N ARG A 47 2.61 19.21 -24.39
CA ARG A 47 3.67 19.84 -23.56
C ARG A 47 3.70 21.37 -23.60
N GLY A 48 2.92 22.00 -24.47
CA GLY A 48 2.88 23.45 -24.64
C GLY A 48 2.08 24.19 -23.57
N ASP A 49 1.91 25.51 -23.79
CA ASP A 49 1.25 26.47 -22.89
C ASP A 49 -0.29 26.27 -22.73
N GLY A 50 -0.82 25.13 -23.17
CA GLY A 50 -2.22 24.73 -23.06
C GLY A 50 -2.50 23.88 -21.81
N ALA A 51 -3.46 22.96 -21.92
CA ALA A 51 -3.75 21.98 -20.87
C ALA A 51 -2.69 20.85 -20.91
N THR A 52 -1.54 21.12 -20.31
CA THR A 52 -0.34 20.28 -20.32
C THR A 52 -0.54 18.98 -19.55
N CYS A 53 -0.06 17.85 -20.10
CA CYS A 53 -0.08 16.58 -19.38
C CYS A 53 1.00 16.51 -18.28
N PRO A 54 0.72 15.86 -17.12
CA PRO A 54 1.67 15.78 -16.01
C PRO A 54 2.90 14.90 -16.32
N SER A 55 2.82 14.06 -17.35
CA SER A 55 3.96 13.33 -17.90
C SER A 55 3.88 13.24 -19.42
N ASP A 56 5.01 12.92 -20.04
CA ASP A 56 5.15 12.64 -21.46
C ASP A 56 5.10 11.14 -21.81
N SER A 57 5.12 10.26 -20.82
CA SER A 57 4.78 8.85 -20.95
C SER A 57 3.38 8.59 -20.40
N CYS A 58 2.55 7.89 -21.17
CA CYS A 58 1.25 7.40 -20.73
C CYS A 58 1.34 6.48 -19.51
N GLU A 59 2.49 5.82 -19.29
CA GLU A 59 2.72 4.88 -18.19
C GLU A 59 2.69 5.59 -16.83
N ASN A 60 3.03 6.88 -16.81
CA ASN A 60 3.08 7.74 -15.64
C ASN A 60 1.78 8.53 -15.42
N ILE A 61 0.75 8.30 -16.23
CA ILE A 61 -0.58 8.90 -16.05
C ILE A 61 -1.52 7.78 -15.60
N PRO A 62 -1.79 7.64 -14.28
CA PRO A 62 -2.63 6.58 -13.76
C PRO A 62 -4.08 6.73 -14.23
N LEU A 63 -4.76 5.59 -14.30
CA LEU A 63 -6.18 5.45 -14.63
C LEU A 63 -6.81 4.54 -13.58
N ALA A 64 -7.12 5.11 -12.41
CA ALA A 64 -7.76 4.37 -11.32
C ALA A 64 -9.26 4.21 -11.55
N CYS A 65 -9.93 5.24 -12.10
CA CYS A 65 -11.34 5.19 -12.46
C CYS A 65 -11.55 4.51 -13.81
N ASP A 66 -12.71 3.88 -13.96
CA ASP A 66 -13.24 3.50 -15.28
C ASP A 66 -13.47 4.77 -16.11
N ALA A 67 -13.15 4.73 -17.40
CA ALA A 67 -13.32 5.83 -18.32
C ALA A 67 -14.27 5.47 -19.48
N MET A 68 -15.00 6.45 -19.98
CA MET A 68 -15.66 6.38 -21.28
C MET A 68 -14.84 7.17 -22.29
N VAL A 69 -14.55 6.54 -23.44
CA VAL A 69 -13.65 7.07 -24.46
C VAL A 69 -14.36 7.15 -25.80
N LEU A 70 -14.43 8.36 -26.35
CA LEU A 70 -14.88 8.62 -27.71
C LEU A 70 -13.66 8.62 -28.65
N LEU A 71 -13.74 7.83 -29.71
CA LEU A 71 -12.87 7.93 -30.88
C LEU A 71 -13.74 8.14 -32.13
N ARG A 72 -13.50 9.25 -32.84
CA ARG A 72 -14.28 9.64 -34.02
C ARG A 72 -13.34 10.04 -35.17
N ILE A 73 -13.67 9.63 -36.39
CA ILE A 73 -12.99 10.02 -37.62
C ILE A 73 -14.05 10.63 -38.53
N LEU A 74 -13.87 11.90 -38.90
CA LEU A 74 -14.77 12.67 -39.76
C LEU A 74 -14.12 12.90 -41.14
N ASP A 75 -14.92 12.92 -42.21
CA ASP A 75 -14.45 13.52 -43.48
C ASP A 75 -14.47 15.05 -43.35
N VAL A 76 -13.36 15.72 -43.69
CA VAL A 76 -13.25 17.18 -43.59
C VAL A 76 -14.09 17.91 -44.64
N ALA A 77 -14.48 17.23 -45.73
CA ALA A 77 -15.25 17.83 -46.82
C ALA A 77 -16.70 18.13 -46.46
N ASP A 78 -17.35 17.29 -45.64
CA ASP A 78 -18.76 17.41 -45.26
C ASP A 78 -19.05 17.25 -43.74
N GLY A 79 -18.03 16.92 -42.95
CA GLY A 79 -18.12 16.74 -41.50
C GLY A 79 -18.85 15.46 -41.06
N GLN A 80 -19.14 14.52 -41.97
CA GLN A 80 -19.80 13.27 -41.61
C GLN A 80 -18.84 12.28 -40.94
N PRO A 81 -19.30 11.51 -39.94
CA PRO A 81 -18.48 10.46 -39.32
C PRO A 81 -18.29 9.29 -40.28
N LEU A 82 -17.03 9.05 -40.64
CA LEU A 82 -16.56 7.82 -41.28
C LEU A 82 -16.44 6.69 -40.24
N TYR A 83 -16.13 7.05 -38.99
CA TYR A 83 -16.11 6.16 -37.83
C TYR A 83 -16.46 6.95 -36.56
N SER A 84 -17.19 6.33 -35.63
CA SER A 84 -17.46 6.90 -34.31
C SER A 84 -17.77 5.77 -33.32
N GLN A 85 -16.88 5.56 -32.36
CA GLN A 85 -17.03 4.56 -31.29
C GLN A 85 -16.94 5.25 -29.93
N CYS A 86 -17.84 4.86 -29.03
CA CYS A 86 -17.77 5.20 -27.61
C CYS A 86 -17.61 3.89 -26.85
N GLU A 87 -16.53 3.77 -26.08
CA GLU A 87 -16.16 2.52 -25.41
C GLU A 87 -15.77 2.77 -23.95
N ARG A 88 -16.05 1.80 -23.09
CA ARG A 88 -15.61 1.80 -21.70
C ARG A 88 -14.23 1.18 -21.61
N ILE A 89 -13.32 1.85 -20.92
CA ILE A 89 -12.05 1.28 -20.46
C ILE A 89 -12.15 1.12 -18.95
N ASP A 90 -11.91 -0.09 -18.46
CA ASP A 90 -11.89 -0.37 -17.02
C ASP A 90 -10.63 0.23 -16.37
N GLY A 91 -10.77 0.70 -15.14
CA GLY A 91 -9.70 1.30 -14.34
C GLY A 91 -8.72 0.28 -13.76
N GLY A 92 -7.82 0.76 -12.88
CA GLY A 92 -6.74 -0.03 -12.29
C GLY A 92 -5.49 -0.14 -13.19
N GLY A 93 -5.31 0.80 -14.12
CA GLY A 93 -4.21 0.81 -15.08
C GLY A 93 -3.59 2.19 -15.25
N ASN A 94 -3.17 2.50 -16.47
CA ASN A 94 -2.64 3.78 -16.87
C ASN A 94 -3.15 4.17 -18.27
N LEU A 95 -2.82 5.38 -18.70
CA LEU A 95 -3.32 5.98 -19.94
C LEU A 95 -2.86 5.24 -21.21
N CYS A 96 -1.89 4.33 -21.15
CA CYS A 96 -1.47 3.54 -22.31
C CYS A 96 -2.56 2.59 -22.82
N THR A 97 -3.56 2.29 -21.99
CA THR A 97 -4.79 1.58 -22.39
C THR A 97 -5.53 2.24 -23.55
N LEU A 98 -5.46 3.59 -23.69
CA LEU A 98 -6.03 4.31 -24.83
C LEU A 98 -5.46 3.86 -26.19
N GLY A 99 -4.21 3.40 -26.22
CA GLY A 99 -3.60 2.88 -27.44
C GLY A 99 -4.01 1.44 -27.78
N GLN A 100 -4.87 0.82 -26.98
CA GLN A 100 -5.42 -0.53 -27.20
C GLN A 100 -6.88 -0.50 -27.71
N LEU A 101 -7.46 0.69 -27.92
CA LEU A 101 -8.81 0.85 -28.50
C LEU A 101 -8.93 0.07 -29.81
N ASP A 102 -9.95 -0.78 -29.89
CA ASP A 102 -10.16 -1.59 -31.09
C ASP A 102 -10.81 -0.75 -32.20
N VAL A 103 -10.02 -0.50 -33.24
CA VAL A 103 -10.45 0.16 -34.48
C VAL A 103 -10.72 -0.85 -35.60
N SER A 104 -10.82 -2.14 -35.28
CA SER A 104 -11.20 -3.18 -36.24
C SER A 104 -12.66 -3.02 -36.66
N GLY A 105 -12.93 -3.16 -37.96
CA GLY A 105 -14.27 -2.95 -38.53
C GLY A 105 -14.51 -1.56 -39.13
N ILE A 106 -13.50 -0.66 -39.15
CA ILE A 106 -13.53 0.53 -40.02
C ILE A 106 -13.51 0.06 -41.49
N ASP A 107 -14.55 0.45 -42.26
CA ASP A 107 -14.57 0.32 -43.72
C ASP A 107 -13.38 1.11 -44.32
N PRO A 108 -12.77 0.66 -45.45
CA PRO A 108 -11.62 1.32 -46.06
C PRO A 108 -11.82 2.84 -46.18
N LEU A 109 -11.00 3.61 -45.47
CA LEU A 109 -11.16 5.05 -45.40
C LEU A 109 -10.82 5.65 -46.77
N PRO A 110 -11.64 6.60 -47.30
CA PRO A 110 -11.34 7.25 -48.55
C PRO A 110 -9.99 8.00 -48.45
N ASN A 111 -9.26 8.04 -49.57
CA ASN A 111 -8.03 8.82 -49.70
C ASN A 111 -8.36 10.33 -49.76
N THR A 112 -8.75 10.88 -48.61
CA THR A 112 -9.15 12.27 -48.37
C THR A 112 -8.51 12.78 -47.07
N MET A 113 -8.73 14.06 -46.76
CA MET A 113 -8.35 14.61 -45.46
C MET A 113 -9.43 14.25 -44.42
N VAL A 114 -9.03 13.61 -43.34
CA VAL A 114 -9.90 13.26 -42.20
C VAL A 114 -9.56 14.07 -40.95
N GLU A 115 -10.55 14.33 -40.12
CA GLU A 115 -10.37 14.86 -38.76
C GLU A 115 -10.53 13.71 -37.76
N ILE A 116 -9.46 13.39 -37.04
CA ILE A 116 -9.44 12.37 -35.99
C ILE A 116 -9.63 13.09 -34.66
N GLN A 117 -10.64 12.70 -33.90
CA GLN A 117 -11.01 13.28 -32.60
C GLN A 117 -10.99 12.19 -31.54
N MET A 118 -10.39 12.48 -30.39
CA MET A 118 -10.39 11.61 -29.21
C MET A 118 -10.74 12.42 -27.96
N ALA A 119 -11.57 11.84 -27.08
CA ALA A 119 -11.87 12.40 -25.77
C ALA A 119 -12.17 11.29 -24.75
N ALA A 120 -11.79 11.48 -23.50
CA ALA A 120 -12.03 10.58 -22.37
C ALA A 120 -12.62 11.33 -21.18
N TRP A 121 -13.59 10.70 -20.51
CA TRP A 121 -14.26 11.18 -19.30
C TRP A 121 -14.27 10.08 -18.23
N PRO A 122 -14.39 10.41 -16.94
CA PRO A 122 -14.80 9.45 -15.92
C PRO A 122 -16.14 8.81 -16.30
N ALA A 123 -16.25 7.48 -16.16
CA ALA A 123 -17.42 6.76 -16.67
C ALA A 123 -18.72 7.03 -15.88
N ASP A 124 -18.60 7.45 -14.62
CA ASP A 124 -19.69 7.83 -13.74
C ASP A 124 -20.28 9.21 -14.08
N GLU A 125 -19.47 10.14 -14.59
CA GLU A 125 -19.94 11.47 -15.03
C GLU A 125 -20.85 11.41 -16.27
N VAL A 126 -20.60 10.45 -17.19
CA VAL A 126 -21.27 10.42 -18.51
C VAL A 126 -22.29 9.28 -18.67
N GLY A 127 -22.40 8.38 -17.70
CA GLY A 127 -23.49 7.40 -17.64
C GLY A 127 -23.50 6.32 -18.73
N GLY A 128 -22.37 6.11 -19.43
CA GLY A 128 -22.19 5.07 -20.45
C GLY A 128 -22.37 5.52 -21.90
N GLU A 129 -22.70 6.78 -22.16
CA GLU A 129 -22.67 7.38 -23.50
C GLU A 129 -21.66 8.54 -23.53
N CYS A 130 -20.86 8.64 -24.60
CA CYS A 130 -19.86 9.69 -24.70
C CYS A 130 -20.50 10.99 -25.20
N PRO A 131 -20.33 12.14 -24.50
CA PRO A 131 -20.80 13.43 -24.97
C PRO A 131 -20.16 13.84 -26.30
N ASP A 132 -20.86 14.66 -27.08
CA ASP A 132 -20.23 15.39 -28.17
C ASP A 132 -19.22 16.40 -27.61
N VAL A 133 -18.01 16.40 -28.19
CA VAL A 133 -16.92 17.31 -27.86
C VAL A 133 -16.66 18.24 -29.04
N SER A 134 -16.39 19.51 -28.75
CA SER A 134 -15.92 20.50 -29.71
C SER A 134 -14.47 20.87 -29.43
N PHE A 135 -13.73 21.35 -30.42
CA PHE A 135 -12.30 21.62 -30.30
C PHE A 135 -11.89 23.01 -30.79
N THR A 136 -10.94 23.64 -30.10
CA THR A 136 -10.27 24.86 -30.55
C THR A 136 -9.50 24.58 -31.84
N ARG A 137 -9.11 25.63 -32.57
CA ARG A 137 -8.28 25.50 -33.78
C ARG A 137 -7.00 24.69 -33.51
N ASP A 138 -6.44 24.82 -32.31
CA ASP A 138 -5.17 24.21 -31.90
C ASP A 138 -5.35 22.80 -31.30
N GLY A 139 -6.59 22.28 -31.26
CA GLY A 139 -6.88 20.89 -30.92
C GLY A 139 -7.26 20.61 -29.46
N ALA A 140 -7.24 21.63 -28.59
CA ALA A 140 -7.75 21.51 -27.22
C ALA A 140 -9.29 21.48 -27.19
N PRO A 141 -9.94 20.83 -26.20
CA PRO A 141 -11.40 20.83 -26.10
C PRO A 141 -11.96 22.23 -25.79
N LEU A 142 -13.13 22.54 -26.36
CA LEU A 142 -13.94 23.72 -26.10
C LEU A 142 -15.09 23.36 -25.16
N GLN A 143 -15.11 23.96 -23.97
CA GLN A 143 -16.29 23.94 -23.12
C GLN A 143 -17.32 24.96 -23.65
N ILE A 144 -18.28 24.49 -24.43
CA ILE A 144 -19.32 25.34 -25.05
C ILE A 144 -20.52 25.54 -24.11
N ASP A 145 -20.86 24.53 -23.32
CA ASP A 145 -21.91 24.55 -22.30
C ASP A 145 -21.34 24.07 -20.96
N SER A 146 -21.72 24.74 -19.87
CA SER A 146 -21.39 24.31 -18.50
C SER A 146 -22.23 23.13 -18.02
N GLN A 147 -23.25 22.70 -18.79
CA GLN A 147 -24.05 21.51 -18.51
C GLN A 147 -23.49 20.21 -19.11
N GLN A 148 -22.52 20.29 -20.03
CA GLN A 148 -21.83 19.10 -20.55
C GLN A 148 -20.57 18.84 -19.72
N PRO A 149 -20.30 17.57 -19.34
CA PRO A 149 -19.09 17.22 -18.60
C PRO A 149 -17.86 17.42 -19.48
N THR A 150 -16.83 18.01 -18.89
CA THR A 150 -15.57 18.33 -19.59
C THR A 150 -14.73 17.05 -19.70
N PRO A 151 -14.21 16.69 -20.89
CA PRO A 151 -13.33 15.53 -20.99
C PRO A 151 -12.04 15.79 -20.21
N ALA A 152 -11.69 14.84 -19.34
CA ALA A 152 -10.44 14.84 -18.59
C ALA A 152 -9.22 14.90 -19.52
N ILE A 153 -9.30 14.22 -20.67
CA ILE A 153 -8.26 14.20 -21.71
C ILE A 153 -8.95 14.28 -23.07
N ALA A 154 -8.50 15.15 -23.96
CA ALA A 154 -9.02 15.21 -25.33
C ALA A 154 -8.02 15.81 -26.32
N GLY A 155 -8.14 15.45 -27.58
CA GLY A 155 -7.34 16.02 -28.66
C GLY A 155 -7.89 15.73 -30.04
N ARG A 156 -7.38 16.43 -31.05
CA ARG A 156 -7.68 16.15 -32.45
C ARG A 156 -6.50 16.40 -33.37
N ALA A 157 -6.52 15.76 -34.54
CA ALA A 157 -5.59 16.03 -35.63
C ALA A 157 -6.28 15.92 -36.99
N TYR A 158 -5.70 16.59 -37.99
CA TYR A 158 -6.06 16.42 -39.39
C TYR A 158 -5.02 15.53 -40.07
N PHE A 159 -5.48 14.54 -40.83
CA PHE A 159 -4.61 13.56 -41.48
C PHE A 159 -5.06 13.30 -42.92
N GLU A 160 -4.13 13.34 -43.86
CA GLU A 160 -4.39 12.97 -45.27
C GLU A 160 -4.19 11.47 -45.41
N VAL A 161 -5.28 10.72 -45.63
CA VAL A 161 -5.25 9.26 -45.72
C VAL A 161 -4.36 8.84 -46.89
N GLY A 162 -3.48 7.87 -46.66
CA GLY A 162 -2.46 7.45 -47.63
C GLY A 162 -1.21 8.34 -47.71
N SER A 163 -1.12 9.45 -46.95
CA SER A 163 0.12 10.25 -46.87
C SER A 163 1.21 9.60 -45.99
N GLY A 164 0.85 8.62 -45.16
CA GLY A 164 1.76 7.87 -44.29
C GLY A 164 1.07 6.76 -43.49
N GLU A 165 1.85 5.95 -42.77
CA GLU A 165 1.36 4.80 -42.00
C GLU A 165 0.84 5.15 -40.59
N VAL A 166 1.09 6.38 -40.12
CA VAL A 166 0.77 6.82 -38.75
C VAL A 166 0.18 8.22 -38.76
N ALA A 167 -1.00 8.35 -38.17
CA ALA A 167 -1.66 9.62 -37.88
C ALA A 167 -1.39 10.03 -36.41
N PRO A 168 -0.54 11.04 -36.17
CA PRO A 168 -0.28 11.53 -34.82
C PRO A 168 -1.43 12.43 -34.33
N VAL A 169 -2.00 12.09 -33.18
CA VAL A 169 -3.01 12.90 -32.48
C VAL A 169 -2.40 13.37 -31.17
N THR A 170 -2.31 14.68 -30.95
CA THR A 170 -1.84 15.23 -29.67
C THR A 170 -3.03 15.43 -28.74
N LEU A 171 -2.94 14.86 -27.53
CA LEU A 171 -3.95 14.90 -26.49
C LEU A 171 -3.56 15.93 -25.43
N ALA A 172 -4.49 16.82 -25.13
CA ALA A 172 -4.42 17.76 -24.01
C ALA A 172 -5.03 17.12 -22.75
N CYS A 173 -4.41 17.36 -21.60
CA CYS A 173 -4.83 16.85 -20.30
C CYS A 173 -5.51 17.98 -19.51
N VAL A 174 -6.84 17.96 -19.46
CA VAL A 174 -7.66 19.01 -18.82
C VAL A 174 -7.87 18.75 -17.34
N ASP A 175 -8.24 17.51 -16.99
CA ASP A 175 -8.52 17.09 -15.62
C ASP A 175 -8.16 15.60 -15.40
N VAL A 176 -6.86 15.30 -15.52
CA VAL A 176 -6.31 13.96 -15.21
C VAL A 176 -6.71 13.45 -13.81
N PRO A 177 -6.73 14.29 -12.74
CA PRO A 177 -7.19 13.85 -11.41
C PRO A 177 -8.60 13.23 -11.39
N ALA A 178 -9.50 13.61 -12.30
CA ALA A 178 -10.82 12.99 -12.41
C ALA A 178 -10.76 11.51 -12.86
N LEU A 179 -9.74 11.12 -13.63
CA LEU A 179 -9.48 9.73 -14.04
C LEU A 179 -8.67 8.92 -12.99
N ASP A 180 -8.07 9.60 -12.03
CA ASP A 180 -7.29 9.03 -10.92
C ASP A 180 -7.86 9.42 -9.54
N ALA A 181 -9.18 9.56 -9.45
CA ALA A 181 -9.83 9.98 -8.22
C ALA A 181 -9.62 8.92 -7.12
N ASP A 182 -9.31 9.36 -5.89
CA ASP A 182 -8.99 8.46 -4.78
C ASP A 182 -10.14 7.48 -4.43
N ALA A 183 -11.39 7.83 -4.77
CA ALA A 183 -12.55 6.95 -4.61
C ALA A 183 -12.54 5.72 -5.54
N CYS A 184 -11.79 5.78 -6.65
CA CYS A 184 -11.64 4.69 -7.62
C CYS A 184 -10.40 3.82 -7.36
N LYS A 185 -9.44 4.33 -6.58
CA LYS A 185 -8.22 3.57 -6.26
C LYS A 185 -8.60 2.37 -5.43
N VAL A 186 -8.45 1.18 -6.00
CA VAL A 186 -8.53 -0.07 -5.24
C VAL A 186 -7.52 0.05 -4.11
N PRO A 187 -7.93 -0.02 -2.83
CA PRO A 187 -7.01 0.07 -1.72
C PRO A 187 -5.90 -0.98 -1.87
N PRO A 188 -4.63 -0.67 -1.57
CA PRO A 188 -3.56 -1.65 -1.67
C PRO A 188 -3.91 -2.85 -0.80
N THR A 189 -4.14 -4.00 -1.43
CA THR A 189 -4.42 -5.24 -0.70
C THR A 189 -3.14 -5.70 -0.02
N VAL A 190 -3.07 -5.51 1.29
CA VAL A 190 -1.89 -5.87 2.06
C VAL A 190 -1.72 -7.39 2.01
N MET A 191 -0.52 -7.87 1.67
CA MET A 191 -0.19 -9.30 1.71
C MET A 191 0.31 -9.69 3.11
N VAL A 192 -0.52 -10.39 3.88
CA VAL A 192 -0.19 -10.88 5.22
C VAL A 192 0.40 -12.28 5.18
N THR A 193 1.55 -12.45 5.83
CA THR A 193 2.17 -13.72 6.16
C THR A 193 2.54 -13.74 7.64
N ALA A 194 2.26 -14.86 8.32
CA ALA A 194 2.56 -15.05 9.73
C ALA A 194 3.27 -16.37 10.00
N ILE A 195 4.18 -16.35 10.97
CA ILE A 195 4.62 -17.54 11.70
C ILE A 195 4.08 -17.49 13.13
N VAL A 196 4.10 -18.62 13.83
CA VAL A 196 3.78 -18.67 15.26
C VAL A 196 4.95 -19.26 16.02
N ASP A 197 5.45 -18.52 17.00
CA ASP A 197 6.45 -18.98 17.96
C ASP A 197 5.80 -19.35 19.29
N ASP A 198 6.35 -20.37 19.95
CA ASP A 198 6.03 -20.71 21.32
C ASP A 198 6.74 -19.72 22.25
N PHE A 199 5.95 -18.97 23.02
CA PHE A 199 6.45 -17.92 23.92
C PHE A 199 7.34 -18.47 25.01
N ASP A 200 7.08 -19.69 25.47
CA ASP A 200 7.70 -20.24 26.65
C ASP A 200 9.11 -20.76 26.34
N ILE A 201 9.25 -21.51 25.23
CA ILE A 201 10.54 -22.05 24.76
C ILE A 201 11.26 -21.19 23.69
N GLY A 202 10.60 -20.18 23.12
CA GLY A 202 11.24 -19.21 22.19
C GLY A 202 11.60 -19.79 20.82
N VAL A 203 10.83 -20.76 20.31
CA VAL A 203 11.02 -21.37 18.98
C VAL A 203 9.68 -21.58 18.28
N SER A 204 9.69 -21.67 16.95
CA SER A 204 8.48 -21.86 16.14
C SER A 204 7.71 -23.13 16.49
N VAL A 205 6.39 -23.03 16.53
CA VAL A 205 5.51 -24.14 16.93
C VAL A 205 5.69 -25.34 15.99
N PRO A 206 5.71 -26.58 16.52
CA PRO A 206 5.91 -27.76 15.68
C PRO A 206 4.68 -28.02 14.78
N PRO A 207 4.85 -28.67 13.62
CA PRO A 207 3.76 -28.97 12.69
C PRO A 207 2.57 -29.73 13.31
N SER A 208 2.85 -30.57 14.31
CA SER A 208 1.83 -31.33 15.06
C SER A 208 0.92 -30.46 15.93
N LEU A 209 1.38 -29.26 16.31
CA LEU A 209 0.63 -28.28 17.10
C LEU A 209 -0.06 -27.25 16.20
N ALA A 210 0.60 -26.83 15.11
CA ALA A 210 0.10 -25.83 14.16
C ALA A 210 -1.31 -26.14 13.63
N GLN A 211 -1.64 -27.41 13.37
CA GLN A 211 -2.98 -27.84 12.93
C GLN A 211 -4.12 -27.55 13.93
N PHE A 212 -3.80 -27.23 15.19
CA PHE A 212 -4.76 -26.90 16.24
C PHE A 212 -4.86 -25.39 16.50
N LEU A 213 -4.12 -24.55 15.76
CA LEU A 213 -4.12 -23.10 15.94
C LEU A 213 -5.11 -22.42 14.98
N ASP A 214 -5.95 -21.53 15.52
CA ASP A 214 -6.63 -20.50 14.74
C ASP A 214 -5.74 -19.26 14.74
N VAL A 215 -5.15 -18.96 13.59
CA VAL A 215 -4.29 -17.78 13.39
C VAL A 215 -5.07 -16.78 12.54
N ARG A 216 -5.20 -15.56 13.03
CA ARG A 216 -6.03 -14.52 12.42
C ARG A 216 -5.30 -13.19 12.45
N VAL A 217 -5.67 -12.28 11.56
CA VAL A 217 -5.14 -10.93 11.52
C VAL A 217 -6.26 -9.90 11.45
N GLY A 218 -6.04 -8.75 12.08
CA GLY A 218 -6.89 -7.58 11.93
C GLY A 218 -6.30 -6.40 12.69
N GLU A 219 -7.07 -5.32 12.74
CA GLU A 219 -6.73 -4.11 13.48
C GLU A 219 -7.64 -3.95 14.69
N PRO A 220 -7.10 -3.65 15.89
CA PRO A 220 -7.91 -3.28 17.04
C PRO A 220 -8.63 -1.96 16.78
N VAL A 221 -9.91 -1.90 17.09
CA VAL A 221 -10.70 -0.67 16.99
C VAL A 221 -10.93 -0.05 18.37
N GLN A 222 -10.93 1.28 18.45
CA GLN A 222 -11.24 1.99 19.68
C GLN A 222 -12.76 2.01 19.90
N GLY A 223 -13.23 1.27 20.89
CA GLY A 223 -14.62 1.23 21.33
C GLY A 223 -14.95 2.33 22.35
N ALA A 224 -15.91 2.05 23.24
CA ALA A 224 -16.42 3.00 24.25
C ALA A 224 -15.47 3.19 25.45
N GLY A 225 -14.19 3.47 25.18
CA GLY A 225 -13.12 3.64 26.17
C GLY A 225 -12.17 2.44 26.30
N THR A 226 -12.40 1.36 25.56
CA THR A 226 -11.54 0.17 25.47
C THR A 226 -11.10 -0.06 24.03
N TRP A 227 -9.99 -0.78 23.82
CA TRP A 227 -9.61 -1.27 22.49
C TRP A 227 -10.01 -2.74 22.35
N VAL A 228 -10.60 -3.07 21.21
CA VAL A 228 -11.16 -4.40 20.96
C VAL A 228 -10.64 -4.91 19.62
N LEU A 229 -10.03 -6.10 19.64
CA LEU A 229 -9.77 -6.88 18.44
C LEU A 229 -10.89 -7.93 18.35
N ASP A 230 -12.01 -7.57 17.71
CA ASP A 230 -13.14 -8.48 17.55
C ASP A 230 -12.76 -9.63 16.61
N THR A 231 -12.77 -10.84 17.13
CA THR A 231 -12.46 -12.06 16.38
C THR A 231 -13.44 -12.28 15.22
N ALA A 232 -14.66 -11.73 15.24
CA ALA A 232 -15.56 -11.76 14.09
C ALA A 232 -15.14 -10.79 12.96
N ALA A 233 -14.38 -9.74 13.28
CA ALA A 233 -13.83 -8.77 12.34
C ALA A 233 -12.40 -9.10 11.86
N THR A 234 -11.74 -10.13 12.42
CA THR A 234 -10.42 -10.58 11.96
C THR A 234 -10.51 -11.61 10.83
N THR A 235 -9.66 -11.42 9.83
CA THR A 235 -9.45 -12.36 8.73
C THR A 235 -8.65 -13.56 9.22
N LYS A 236 -9.17 -14.77 9.00
CA LYS A 236 -8.44 -16.00 9.27
C LYS A 236 -7.33 -16.18 8.23
N LEU A 237 -6.15 -16.61 8.68
CA LEU A 237 -5.04 -16.99 7.82
C LEU A 237 -5.02 -18.52 7.62
N ASP A 238 -4.83 -18.97 6.39
CA ASP A 238 -4.72 -20.38 6.02
C ASP A 238 -3.28 -20.86 6.18
N SER A 239 -3.08 -22.07 6.71
CA SER A 239 -1.76 -22.69 6.79
C SER A 239 -1.32 -23.18 5.40
N THR A 240 -0.46 -22.41 4.72
CA THR A 240 0.01 -22.69 3.37
C THR A 240 1.28 -23.55 3.35
N GLN A 241 2.07 -23.52 4.43
CA GLN A 241 3.22 -24.38 4.64
C GLN A 241 3.14 -25.05 6.01
N VAL A 242 3.37 -26.36 6.05
CA VAL A 242 3.26 -27.17 7.28
C VAL A 242 4.65 -27.52 7.86
N ALA A 243 5.72 -27.53 7.06
CA ALA A 243 7.06 -27.91 7.51
C ALA A 243 8.16 -27.24 6.63
N PRO A 244 9.39 -27.03 7.14
CA PRO A 244 9.87 -27.35 8.49
C PRO A 244 9.35 -26.38 9.57
N VAL A 245 9.06 -25.13 9.19
CA VAL A 245 8.36 -24.14 10.01
C VAL A 245 6.97 -23.94 9.41
N PRO A 246 5.90 -24.02 10.21
CA PRO A 246 4.56 -23.70 9.75
C PRO A 246 4.40 -22.21 9.37
N ILE A 247 3.74 -21.93 8.26
CA ILE A 247 3.44 -20.57 7.79
C ILE A 247 1.94 -20.45 7.53
N TRP A 248 1.38 -19.33 7.93
CA TRP A 248 0.00 -18.92 7.65
C TRP A 248 0.00 -17.70 6.73
N GLN A 249 -0.90 -17.68 5.76
CA GLN A 249 -1.04 -16.57 4.79
C GLN A 249 -2.52 -16.25 4.59
N GLN A 250 -2.84 -15.06 4.09
CA GLN A 250 -4.22 -14.72 3.80
C GLN A 250 -4.80 -15.59 2.66
N PRO A 251 -6.10 -15.90 2.68
CA PRO A 251 -6.80 -16.47 1.54
C PRO A 251 -6.61 -15.60 0.28
N ALA A 252 -6.54 -16.23 -0.89
CA ALA A 252 -6.22 -15.52 -2.15
C ALA A 252 -7.29 -14.50 -2.59
N ASP A 253 -8.50 -14.58 -2.03
CA ASP A 253 -9.63 -13.68 -2.22
C ASP A 253 -9.84 -12.70 -1.05
N ALA A 254 -9.05 -12.79 0.02
CA ALA A 254 -9.15 -11.90 1.17
C ALA A 254 -8.48 -10.56 0.91
N MET A 255 -9.28 -9.49 0.94
CA MET A 255 -8.77 -8.11 0.96
C MET A 255 -8.59 -7.66 2.41
N ILE A 256 -7.34 -7.41 2.79
CA ILE A 256 -6.97 -6.92 4.13
C ILE A 256 -6.42 -5.51 3.98
N MET A 257 -6.86 -4.62 4.86
CA MET A 257 -6.44 -3.23 4.97
C MET A 257 -6.11 -2.95 6.44
N PHE A 258 -5.18 -2.02 6.67
CA PHE A 258 -4.82 -1.52 7.98
C PHE A 258 -4.67 0.00 7.90
N ASP A 259 -5.20 0.72 8.87
CA ASP A 259 -5.04 2.16 9.01
C ASP A 259 -3.73 2.48 9.77
N HIS A 260 -3.45 1.76 10.86
CA HIS A 260 -2.33 2.04 11.77
C HIS A 260 -1.62 0.78 12.30
N PHE A 261 -2.33 -0.33 12.52
CA PHE A 261 -1.77 -1.53 13.17
C PHE A 261 -2.20 -2.83 12.49
N ALA A 262 -1.23 -3.72 12.28
CA ALA A 262 -1.49 -5.12 11.97
C ALA A 262 -1.26 -5.96 13.23
N CYS A 263 -2.30 -6.67 13.69
CA CYS A 263 -2.24 -7.53 14.86
C CYS A 263 -2.56 -8.99 14.53
N ILE A 264 -1.64 -9.89 14.84
CA ILE A 264 -1.84 -11.35 14.73
C ILE A 264 -2.46 -11.85 16.03
N GLN A 265 -3.66 -12.42 15.94
CA GLN A 265 -4.29 -13.22 16.99
C GLN A 265 -3.92 -14.70 16.81
N VAL A 266 -3.53 -15.37 17.90
CA VAL A 266 -3.31 -16.82 17.95
C VAL A 266 -4.21 -17.42 19.04
N GLU A 267 -4.91 -18.50 18.71
CA GLU A 267 -5.83 -19.20 19.62
C GLU A 267 -5.75 -20.73 19.41
N HIS A 268 -5.87 -21.52 20.49
CA HIS A 268 -5.79 -22.98 20.41
C HIS A 268 -7.19 -23.63 20.36
N THR A 269 -7.60 -24.08 19.18
CA THR A 269 -8.98 -24.49 18.84
C THR A 269 -9.58 -25.62 19.68
N THR A 270 -8.75 -26.45 20.34
CA THR A 270 -9.23 -27.62 21.11
C THR A 270 -9.28 -27.40 22.62
N GLU A 271 -8.82 -26.25 23.12
CA GLU A 271 -8.81 -25.95 24.56
C GLU A 271 -9.86 -24.91 24.94
N LEU A 272 -10.90 -25.36 25.66
CA LEU A 272 -12.11 -24.59 26.00
C LEU A 272 -11.88 -23.35 26.91
N GLU A 273 -10.65 -23.05 27.31
CA GLU A 273 -10.32 -22.02 28.31
C GLU A 273 -9.00 -21.26 28.03
N ARG A 274 -8.41 -21.32 26.83
CA ARG A 274 -7.26 -20.45 26.51
C ARG A 274 -7.73 -19.07 26.07
N SER A 275 -7.13 -18.02 26.65
CA SER A 275 -7.28 -16.66 26.12
C SER A 275 -6.41 -16.50 24.89
N ALA A 276 -7.00 -15.96 23.83
CA ALA A 276 -6.27 -15.65 22.61
C ALA A 276 -5.16 -14.63 22.88
N THR A 277 -3.98 -14.92 22.37
CA THR A 277 -2.81 -14.05 22.42
C THR A 277 -2.80 -13.14 21.20
N VAL A 278 -2.31 -11.92 21.34
CA VAL A 278 -2.27 -10.93 20.26
C VAL A 278 -0.90 -10.26 20.22
N THR A 279 -0.29 -10.17 19.05
CA THR A 279 0.94 -9.38 18.84
C THR A 279 0.71 -8.38 17.73
N CYS A 280 1.02 -7.11 18.01
CA CYS A 280 0.73 -5.98 17.15
C CYS A 280 2.02 -5.29 16.70
N GLN A 281 2.05 -4.85 15.45
CA GLN A 281 3.08 -3.96 14.93
C GLN A 281 2.44 -2.76 14.22
N PRO A 282 3.05 -1.56 14.32
CA PRO A 282 2.61 -0.41 13.56
C PRO A 282 2.85 -0.65 12.06
N VAL A 283 1.95 -0.14 11.23
CA VAL A 283 2.04 -0.17 9.78
C VAL A 283 1.68 1.20 9.21
N THR A 284 2.00 1.41 7.93
CA THR A 284 1.66 2.63 7.19
C THR A 284 0.56 2.34 6.16
N ALA A 285 -0.18 3.35 5.73
CA ALA A 285 -1.28 3.20 4.78
C ALA A 285 -0.85 2.72 3.37
N ASP A 286 0.45 2.77 3.07
CA ASP A 286 1.09 2.28 1.85
C ASP A 286 1.76 0.90 2.01
N VAL A 287 1.47 0.16 3.10
CA VAL A 287 2.06 -1.17 3.34
C VAL A 287 1.58 -2.21 2.32
N GLU A 288 2.47 -2.67 1.43
CA GLU A 288 2.13 -3.74 0.47
C GLU A 288 2.18 -5.14 1.10
N GLN A 289 3.04 -5.35 2.12
CA GLN A 289 3.25 -6.65 2.74
C GLN A 289 3.46 -6.53 4.26
N VAL A 290 2.77 -7.38 5.02
CA VAL A 290 2.98 -7.58 6.45
C VAL A 290 3.53 -8.99 6.69
N SER A 291 4.76 -9.06 7.19
CA SER A 291 5.31 -10.27 7.81
C SER A 291 5.30 -10.07 9.32
N ALA A 292 4.71 -11.00 10.07
CA ALA A 292 4.56 -10.88 11.53
C ALA A 292 4.75 -12.24 12.25
N THR A 293 5.09 -12.18 13.54
CA THR A 293 5.16 -13.35 14.42
C THR A 293 4.04 -13.29 15.45
N GLY A 294 3.11 -14.24 15.38
CA GLY A 294 2.19 -14.52 16.47
C GLY A 294 2.86 -15.36 17.56
N TRP A 295 2.35 -15.30 18.79
CA TRP A 295 2.96 -15.98 19.94
C TRP A 295 1.95 -16.86 20.66
N LEU A 296 2.19 -18.17 20.72
CA LEU A 296 1.42 -19.09 21.56
C LEU A 296 1.99 -19.04 22.98
N VAL A 297 1.17 -18.71 23.98
CA VAL A 297 1.55 -18.76 25.40
C VAL A 297 0.90 -19.97 26.05
N ASP A 298 1.65 -20.71 26.87
CA ASP A 298 1.11 -21.86 27.56
C ASP A 298 0.25 -21.49 28.77
N ARG A 299 -0.80 -22.29 28.99
CA ARG A 299 -1.77 -22.07 30.07
C ARG A 299 -1.09 -22.02 31.44
N SER A 300 -0.09 -22.87 31.68
CA SER A 300 0.70 -22.89 32.92
C SER A 300 1.40 -21.55 33.18
N THR A 301 1.91 -20.90 32.15
CA THR A 301 2.58 -19.60 32.27
C THR A 301 1.57 -18.51 32.57
N LEU A 302 0.42 -18.51 31.88
CA LEU A 302 -0.67 -17.57 32.20
C LEU A 302 -1.21 -17.75 33.63
N ASP A 303 -1.37 -19.00 34.10
CA ASP A 303 -1.82 -19.27 35.47
C ASP A 303 -0.77 -18.86 36.53
N GLN A 304 0.53 -19.02 36.25
CA GLN A 304 1.62 -18.54 37.12
C GLN A 304 1.69 -17.01 37.17
N VAL A 305 1.70 -16.34 36.00
CA VAL A 305 1.62 -14.87 35.89
C VAL A 305 0.43 -14.33 36.69
N ARG A 306 -0.74 -14.95 36.50
CA ARG A 306 -1.98 -14.58 37.18
C ARG A 306 -1.88 -14.79 38.70
N GLN A 307 -1.25 -15.87 39.15
CA GLN A 307 -1.00 -16.14 40.57
C GLN A 307 -0.02 -15.13 41.19
N ALA A 308 1.08 -14.80 40.51
CA ALA A 308 2.08 -13.83 40.97
C ALA A 308 1.51 -12.42 41.14
N LEU A 309 0.55 -12.04 40.28
CA LEU A 309 -0.20 -10.78 40.37
C LEU A 309 -1.39 -10.82 41.35
N GLY A 310 -1.65 -11.95 42.01
CA GLY A 310 -2.78 -12.12 42.94
C GLY A 310 -4.17 -12.09 42.26
N LEU A 311 -4.25 -12.38 40.97
CA LEU A 311 -5.47 -12.26 40.16
C LEU A 311 -6.33 -13.54 40.17
N ALA A 312 -7.65 -13.40 40.25
CA ALA A 312 -8.59 -14.52 40.23
C ALA A 312 -8.89 -15.06 38.81
N SER A 313 -8.79 -14.20 37.80
CA SER A 313 -8.92 -14.50 36.37
C SER A 313 -7.99 -13.56 35.60
N LEU A 314 -7.86 -13.73 34.28
CA LEU A 314 -7.31 -12.65 33.45
C LEU A 314 -8.23 -11.41 33.55
N PRO A 315 -7.70 -10.17 33.50
CA PRO A 315 -8.52 -8.96 33.52
C PRO A 315 -9.43 -8.89 32.29
N PRO A 316 -10.68 -8.41 32.40
CA PRO A 316 -11.58 -8.26 31.24
C PRO A 316 -11.02 -7.36 30.14
N LEU A 317 -10.23 -6.34 30.51
CA LEU A 317 -9.55 -5.44 29.55
C LEU A 317 -8.29 -6.06 28.92
N GLY A 318 -7.98 -7.32 29.23
CA GLY A 318 -6.74 -7.98 28.85
C GLY A 318 -5.55 -7.57 29.73
N LEU A 319 -4.37 -8.06 29.37
CA LEU A 319 -3.09 -7.66 29.96
C LEU A 319 -1.99 -7.68 28.89
N VAL A 320 -0.88 -7.02 29.17
CA VAL A 320 0.36 -7.12 28.38
C VAL A 320 1.30 -8.11 29.06
N LEU A 321 1.68 -9.18 28.37
CA LEU A 321 2.73 -10.10 28.78
C LEU A 321 3.94 -9.89 27.89
N GLY A 322 5.08 -9.53 28.47
CA GLY A 322 6.28 -9.23 27.70
C GLY A 322 7.50 -10.04 28.12
N ARG A 323 8.42 -10.22 27.16
CA ARG A 323 9.73 -10.84 27.39
C ARG A 323 10.83 -10.01 26.75
N VAL A 324 11.86 -9.70 27.52
CA VAL A 324 13.10 -9.12 27.00
C VAL A 324 14.07 -10.25 26.66
N LEU A 325 14.59 -10.21 25.44
CA LEU A 325 15.60 -11.11 24.92
C LEU A 325 16.90 -10.35 24.67
N ASP A 326 18.02 -11.03 24.77
CA ASP A 326 19.32 -10.54 24.31
C ASP A 326 19.47 -10.67 22.79
N HIS A 327 20.60 -10.20 22.26
CA HIS A 327 20.92 -10.31 20.84
C HIS A 327 20.92 -11.75 20.28
N LEU A 328 21.17 -12.76 21.13
CA LEU A 328 21.15 -14.19 20.77
C LEU A 328 19.75 -14.82 20.89
N GLY A 329 18.76 -14.09 21.38
CA GLY A 329 17.40 -14.58 21.59
C GLY A 329 17.20 -15.32 22.92
N GLN A 330 18.16 -15.24 23.85
CA GLN A 330 18.00 -15.76 25.21
C GLN A 330 17.33 -14.71 26.09
N PRO A 331 16.54 -15.09 27.10
CA PRO A 331 16.01 -14.15 28.08
C PRO A 331 17.09 -13.26 28.72
N ALA A 332 16.81 -11.96 28.85
CA ALA A 332 17.77 -10.99 29.39
C ALA A 332 17.40 -10.57 30.83
N GLU A 333 18.30 -10.85 31.78
CA GLU A 333 18.22 -10.43 33.18
C GLU A 333 18.72 -8.99 33.37
N GLY A 334 18.19 -8.30 34.39
CA GLY A 334 18.66 -6.98 34.82
C GLY A 334 18.24 -5.83 33.90
N VAL A 335 17.24 -6.05 33.04
CA VAL A 335 16.78 -5.04 32.07
C VAL A 335 15.60 -4.26 32.62
N VAL A 336 15.64 -2.93 32.46
CA VAL A 336 14.53 -2.04 32.82
C VAL A 336 13.70 -1.78 31.57
N VAL A 337 12.42 -2.11 31.63
CA VAL A 337 11.43 -1.84 30.60
C VAL A 337 10.75 -0.50 30.87
N SER A 338 10.47 0.26 29.82
CA SER A 338 9.73 1.52 29.87
C SER A 338 8.57 1.51 28.89
N ALA A 339 7.51 2.25 29.24
CA ALA A 339 6.27 2.37 28.48
C ALA A 339 6.03 3.84 28.09
N THR A 340 5.54 4.07 26.87
CA THR A 340 5.12 5.40 26.38
C THR A 340 3.72 5.29 25.77
N PRO A 341 2.70 6.01 26.29
CA PRO A 341 2.77 6.92 27.43
C PRO A 341 2.98 6.18 28.77
N ALA A 342 3.78 6.76 29.66
CA ALA A 342 4.02 6.20 31.00
C ALA A 342 2.88 6.49 32.00
N ALA A 343 2.04 7.48 31.72
CA ALA A 343 0.98 7.90 32.64
C ALA A 343 -0.14 6.86 32.68
N GLY A 344 -0.29 6.18 33.82
CA GLY A 344 -1.29 5.13 34.03
C GLY A 344 -0.82 3.70 33.75
N THR A 345 0.46 3.53 33.35
CA THR A 345 1.04 2.22 33.05
C THR A 345 1.95 1.76 34.19
N ASN A 346 1.58 0.68 34.89
CA ASN A 346 2.44 -0.02 35.83
C ASN A 346 3.12 -1.22 35.16
N ILE A 347 4.40 -1.41 35.47
CA ILE A 347 5.23 -2.51 34.95
C ILE A 347 5.64 -3.39 36.13
N TYR A 348 5.28 -4.66 36.06
CA TYR A 348 5.56 -5.67 37.06
C TYR A 348 6.60 -6.65 36.51
N TYR A 349 7.69 -6.86 37.22
CA TYR A 349 8.68 -7.88 36.89
C TYR A 349 8.42 -9.13 37.71
N LEU A 350 8.61 -10.32 37.13
CA LEU A 350 8.34 -11.59 37.77
C LEU A 350 9.62 -12.21 38.34
N SER A 351 9.49 -12.92 39.46
CA SER A 351 10.56 -13.78 40.01
C SER A 351 10.92 -14.92 39.05
N ASP A 352 12.10 -15.53 39.20
CA ASP A 352 12.53 -16.66 38.35
C ASP A 352 11.56 -17.86 38.38
N ASP A 353 10.87 -18.06 39.50
CA ASP A 353 9.87 -19.12 39.69
C ASP A 353 8.43 -18.69 39.34
N LEU A 354 8.24 -17.46 38.86
CA LEU A 354 6.95 -16.86 38.47
C LEU A 354 5.90 -16.90 39.61
N THR A 355 6.34 -16.75 40.87
CA THR A 355 5.46 -16.76 42.05
C THR A 355 5.15 -15.38 42.65
N THR A 356 5.95 -14.35 42.36
CA THR A 356 5.76 -13.00 42.93
C THR A 356 6.31 -11.90 42.01
N THR A 357 5.84 -10.67 42.24
CA THR A 357 6.36 -9.43 41.66
C THR A 357 6.97 -8.47 42.70
N ASP A 358 6.95 -8.84 43.98
CA ASP A 358 7.27 -7.93 45.09
C ASP A 358 8.75 -7.59 45.19
N GLY A 359 9.07 -6.29 45.14
CA GLY A 359 10.44 -5.78 45.32
C GLY A 359 11.36 -5.95 44.10
N ILE A 360 10.82 -6.42 42.96
CA ILE A 360 11.57 -6.64 41.72
C ILE A 360 11.46 -5.40 40.83
N THR A 361 12.61 -4.83 40.42
CA THR A 361 12.68 -3.54 39.69
C THR A 361 13.22 -3.64 38.27
N ALA A 362 13.60 -4.84 37.83
CA ALA A 362 14.12 -5.17 36.50
C ALA A 362 13.86 -6.65 36.21
N THR A 363 13.94 -7.06 34.94
CA THR A 363 13.73 -8.46 34.54
C THR A 363 14.65 -9.41 35.31
N GLN A 364 14.15 -10.60 35.65
CA GLN A 364 14.94 -11.70 36.22
C GLN A 364 15.41 -12.64 35.09
N SER A 365 15.89 -13.85 35.40
CA SER A 365 16.44 -14.78 34.39
C SER A 365 15.41 -15.26 33.35
N SER A 366 14.11 -15.09 33.63
CA SER A 366 13.02 -15.34 32.68
C SER A 366 12.85 -14.24 31.62
N GLY A 367 13.47 -13.06 31.82
CA GLY A 367 13.28 -11.89 30.95
C GLY A 367 11.88 -11.27 31.02
N LEU A 368 10.99 -11.75 31.89
CA LEU A 368 9.56 -11.42 31.84
C LEU A 368 9.19 -10.11 32.54
N PHE A 369 8.22 -9.42 31.95
CA PHE A 369 7.49 -8.30 32.54
C PHE A 369 6.00 -8.39 32.18
N VAL A 370 5.15 -7.74 32.98
CA VAL A 370 3.69 -7.71 32.79
C VAL A 370 3.16 -6.31 33.07
N SER A 371 2.09 -5.91 32.38
CA SER A 371 1.28 -4.76 32.75
C SER A 371 -0.21 -5.12 32.64
N VAL A 372 -1.00 -4.63 33.59
CA VAL A 372 -2.44 -4.88 33.68
C VAL A 372 -3.28 -3.63 33.42
N ASP A 373 -2.64 -2.51 33.05
CA ASP A 373 -3.22 -1.18 32.94
C ASP A 373 -2.65 -0.32 31.78
N ALA A 374 -1.61 -0.77 31.08
CA ALA A 374 -1.12 -0.11 29.86
C ALA A 374 -2.23 0.04 28.80
N PRO A 375 -2.63 1.26 28.41
CA PRO A 375 -3.62 1.45 27.36
C PRO A 375 -3.03 1.05 25.99
N PHE A 376 -3.83 0.49 25.09
CA PHE A 376 -3.41 0.40 23.69
C PHE A 376 -3.55 1.78 22.99
N PRO A 377 -2.70 2.12 22.01
CA PRO A 377 -1.37 1.56 21.75
C PRO A 377 -0.33 2.18 22.71
N THR A 378 0.30 1.34 23.53
CA THR A 378 1.50 1.67 24.31
C THR A 378 2.73 1.15 23.59
N THR A 379 3.74 2.01 23.54
CA THR A 379 5.05 1.80 22.95
C THR A 379 6.03 1.33 24.04
N TRP A 380 6.75 0.23 23.81
CA TRP A 380 7.58 -0.45 24.79
C TRP A 380 9.07 -0.44 24.42
N THR A 381 9.92 -0.07 25.37
CA THR A 381 11.38 -0.03 25.23
C THR A 381 12.07 -0.75 26.39
N ALA A 382 13.33 -1.15 26.21
CA ALA A 382 14.11 -1.90 27.20
C ALA A 382 15.57 -1.44 27.20
N GLU A 383 16.09 -1.07 28.38
CA GLU A 383 17.47 -0.62 28.60
C GLU A 383 18.17 -1.52 29.63
N ALA A 384 19.28 -2.13 29.21
CA ALA A 384 20.11 -2.98 30.07
C ALA A 384 21.12 -2.14 30.88
N THR A 385 21.60 -2.67 32.00
CA THR A 385 22.57 -1.97 32.88
C THR A 385 23.90 -1.60 32.22
N ASP A 386 24.21 -2.19 31.07
CA ASP A 386 25.40 -1.88 30.24
C ASP A 386 25.14 -0.80 29.18
N GLY A 387 23.94 -0.21 29.16
CA GLY A 387 23.52 0.84 28.22
C GLY A 387 23.04 0.31 26.86
N ARG A 388 22.91 -1.01 26.67
CA ARG A 388 22.25 -1.55 25.47
C ARG A 388 20.75 -1.27 25.50
N VAL A 389 20.24 -0.80 24.37
CA VAL A 389 18.81 -0.63 24.12
C VAL A 389 18.29 -1.71 23.15
N GLN A 390 16.97 -1.84 23.04
CA GLN A 390 16.33 -2.72 22.08
C GLN A 390 16.52 -2.27 20.63
N ASN A 391 16.63 -3.22 19.69
CA ASN A 391 16.69 -2.95 18.25
C ASN A 391 15.36 -2.42 17.69
N GLU A 392 14.26 -2.97 18.20
CA GLU A 392 12.90 -2.74 17.70
C GLU A 392 11.97 -2.41 18.87
N VAL A 393 11.10 -1.43 18.64
CA VAL A 393 10.20 -0.91 19.66
C VAL A 393 8.91 -1.74 19.68
N GLY A 394 8.58 -2.35 20.82
CA GLY A 394 7.37 -3.15 20.94
C GLY A 394 6.11 -2.29 20.95
N THR A 395 5.01 -2.80 20.40
CA THR A 395 3.68 -2.16 20.49
C THR A 395 2.70 -3.12 21.14
N GLY A 396 1.91 -2.63 22.10
CA GLY A 396 0.94 -3.45 22.82
C GLY A 396 0.07 -2.63 23.75
N GLY A 397 -0.67 -3.29 24.63
CA GLY A 397 -1.60 -2.65 25.57
C GLY A 397 -2.78 -3.55 25.87
N GLN A 398 -3.69 -3.07 26.71
CA GLN A 398 -4.99 -3.68 26.99
C GLN A 398 -5.82 -3.81 25.71
N LEU A 399 -6.13 -5.06 25.35
CA LEU A 399 -7.10 -5.43 24.32
C LEU A 399 -8.14 -6.36 24.98
N GLU A 400 -9.42 -6.04 24.83
CA GLU A 400 -10.50 -6.68 25.60
C GLU A 400 -10.51 -8.21 25.46
N GLY A 401 -10.36 -8.91 26.58
CA GLY A 401 -10.31 -10.37 26.66
C GLY A 401 -9.04 -11.05 26.11
N LYS A 402 -7.99 -10.30 25.76
CA LYS A 402 -6.76 -10.82 25.11
C LYS A 402 -5.52 -10.73 26.01
N VAL A 403 -4.51 -11.53 25.70
CA VAL A 403 -3.15 -11.38 26.22
C VAL A 403 -2.28 -10.77 25.13
N THR A 404 -1.92 -9.50 25.26
CA THR A 404 -1.08 -8.82 24.28
C THR A 404 0.39 -9.15 24.54
N VAL A 405 1.04 -9.84 23.60
CA VAL A 405 2.42 -10.31 23.74
C VAL A 405 3.41 -9.32 23.13
N VAL A 406 4.39 -8.87 23.92
CA VAL A 406 5.42 -7.89 23.53
C VAL A 406 6.82 -8.48 23.72
N ILE A 407 7.56 -8.65 22.62
CA ILE A 407 8.95 -9.14 22.65
C ILE A 407 9.90 -7.98 22.37
N LEU A 408 10.89 -7.79 23.23
CA LEU A 408 11.90 -6.73 23.10
C LEU A 408 13.28 -7.37 22.97
N ARG A 409 13.98 -7.17 21.85
CA ARG A 409 15.31 -7.75 21.61
C ARG A 409 16.40 -6.69 21.73
N LEU A 410 17.32 -6.87 22.69
CA LEU A 410 18.48 -5.99 22.88
C LEU A 410 19.47 -6.07 21.72
N ALA A 411 20.14 -4.95 21.45
CA ALA A 411 21.25 -4.85 20.49
C ALA A 411 22.44 -5.76 20.85
N GLU A 412 23.28 -6.06 19.85
CA GLU A 412 24.60 -6.67 20.08
C GLU A 412 25.46 -5.74 20.95
N PRO A 413 26.21 -6.26 21.94
CA PRO A 413 27.18 -5.47 22.68
C PRO A 413 28.19 -4.77 21.74
N ALA A 414 28.42 -3.49 21.97
CA ALA A 414 29.46 -2.76 21.24
C ALA A 414 30.81 -3.47 21.42
N LYS A 415 31.49 -3.77 20.31
CA LYS A 415 32.81 -4.41 20.35
C LYS A 415 33.77 -3.55 21.16
N ALA A 416 34.43 -4.17 22.15
CA ALA A 416 35.49 -3.53 22.90
C ALA A 416 36.60 -3.06 21.94
N PRO A 417 37.15 -1.84 22.15
CA PRO A 417 38.14 -1.24 21.25
C PRO A 417 39.52 -1.93 21.29
#